data_AF-A0A9P5L195-F1
#
_entry.id   AF-A0A9P5L195-F1
#
_cell.length_a   1.000
_cell.length_b   1.000
_cell.length_c   1.000
_cell.angle_alpha   90.00
_cell.angle_beta   90.00
_cell.angle_gamma   90.00
#
_symmetry.space_group_name_H-M   'P 1'
#
loop_
_entity.id
_entity.type
_entity.pdbx_description
1 polymer ?
#
loop_
_entity_poly.entity_id
_entity_poly.type
_entity_poly.pdbx_seq_one_letter_code
_entity_poly.pdbx_strand_id
1 'polypeptide(L)'
;MAALLPMGLFDSLNGYPNATIQGQTRGKQPDQGWGSIRPPPGYKRTPSVVLEVAWSESDSKLNSDVRFWLAPGDGNAKTCLTLRVDKHRLAIRIENWRLQNGSDHRVQMIQVTKVSNCITVTNDPLIIPFQDLFLRAPSIPAERDIEISHQALEVIAEKIWDVQGF
;
A
#
# COMPACT_ATOMS: atom_id res chain seq x y z
N MET A 1 1.69 10.65 4.40
CA MET A 1 1.16 11.69 3.49
C MET A 1 2.13 12.84 3.19
N ALA A 2 3.26 13.01 3.90
CA ALA A 2 4.24 14.07 3.60
C ALA A 2 4.78 14.01 2.15
N ALA A 3 4.85 12.82 1.54
CA ALA A 3 5.29 12.61 0.17
C ALA A 3 4.45 13.35 -0.90
N LEU A 4 3.21 13.74 -0.59
CA LEU A 4 2.35 14.49 -1.51
C LEU A 4 2.46 16.01 -1.38
N LEU A 5 3.07 16.51 -0.30
CA LEU A 5 3.21 17.96 -0.05
C LEU A 5 3.94 18.68 -1.20
N PRO A 6 5.07 18.16 -1.74
CA PRO A 6 5.76 18.83 -2.84
C PRO A 6 4.94 18.90 -4.13
N MET A 7 3.90 18.06 -4.27
CA MET A 7 3.04 18.02 -5.45
C MET A 7 1.82 18.95 -5.31
N GLY A 8 1.57 19.51 -4.11
CA GLY A 8 0.36 20.31 -3.84
C GLY A 8 -0.94 19.49 -3.85
N LEU A 9 -0.85 18.16 -3.73
CA LEU A 9 -2.01 17.24 -3.84
C LEU A 9 -2.48 16.67 -2.51
N PHE A 10 -2.00 17.22 -1.39
CA PHE A 10 -2.36 16.74 -0.06
C PHE A 10 -3.89 16.75 0.16
N ASP A 11 -4.56 17.84 -0.20
CA ASP A 11 -6.03 17.98 -0.08
C ASP A 11 -6.81 17.35 -1.24
N SER A 12 -6.14 16.58 -2.11
CA SER A 12 -6.76 15.86 -3.23
C SER A 12 -6.93 14.37 -2.97
N LEU A 13 -6.49 13.88 -1.81
CA LEU A 13 -6.52 12.47 -1.44
C LEU A 13 -7.60 12.19 -0.38
N ASN A 14 -8.41 11.16 -0.62
CA ASN A 14 -9.33 10.64 0.37
C ASN A 14 -8.72 9.44 1.07
N GLY A 15 -8.92 9.36 2.39
CA GLY A 15 -8.75 8.12 3.14
C GLY A 15 -10.04 7.31 3.11
N TYR A 16 -9.92 5.99 3.07
CA TYR A 16 -11.05 5.07 3.14
C TYR A 16 -11.02 4.19 4.41
N PRO A 17 -10.85 4.76 5.62
CA PRO A 17 -10.90 3.97 6.83
C PRO A 17 -12.32 3.42 7.01
N ASN A 18 -12.44 2.12 7.27
CA ASN A 18 -13.72 1.43 7.51
C ASN A 18 -14.72 1.45 6.33
N ALA A 19 -14.29 1.77 5.11
CA ALA A 19 -15.16 1.71 3.94
C ALA A 19 -15.27 0.26 3.43
N THR A 20 -16.47 -0.34 3.51
CA THR A 20 -16.70 -1.68 2.95
C THR A 20 -16.87 -1.59 1.44
N ILE A 21 -15.92 -2.15 0.69
CA ILE A 21 -16.00 -2.29 -0.75
C ILE A 21 -16.69 -3.62 -1.07
N GLN A 22 -17.83 -3.53 -1.75
CA GLN A 22 -18.61 -4.69 -2.18
C GLN A 22 -18.04 -5.22 -3.49
N GLY A 23 -17.52 -6.44 -3.46
CA GLY A 23 -17.21 -7.21 -4.67
C GLY A 23 -18.41 -8.04 -5.12
N GLN A 24 -18.18 -8.91 -6.10
CA GLN A 24 -19.21 -9.76 -6.70
C GLN A 24 -19.74 -10.81 -5.72
N THR A 25 -18.87 -11.33 -4.85
CA THR A 25 -19.18 -12.47 -3.95
C THR A 25 -19.04 -12.14 -2.46
N ARG A 26 -18.27 -11.10 -2.11
CA ARG A 26 -18.07 -10.66 -0.72
C ARG A 26 -17.80 -9.16 -0.66
N GLY A 27 -18.07 -8.57 0.50
CA GLY A 27 -17.57 -7.23 0.86
C GLY A 27 -16.30 -7.33 1.70
N LYS A 28 -15.38 -6.37 1.55
CA LYS A 28 -14.17 -6.26 2.38
C LYS A 28 -13.88 -4.80 2.71
N GLN A 29 -13.40 -4.56 3.93
CA GLN A 29 -12.82 -3.29 4.36
C GLN A 29 -11.30 -3.40 4.30
N PRO A 30 -10.59 -2.39 3.76
CA PRO A 30 -9.14 -2.38 3.83
C PRO A 30 -8.68 -1.99 5.23
N ASP A 31 -7.51 -2.46 5.66
CA ASP A 31 -6.92 -1.95 6.92
C ASP A 31 -6.59 -0.46 6.78
N GLN A 32 -6.08 -0.07 5.61
CA GLN A 32 -6.03 1.32 5.14
C GLN A 32 -6.23 1.40 3.63
N GLY A 33 -6.83 2.51 3.17
CA GLY A 33 -7.03 2.74 1.74
C GLY A 33 -6.99 4.21 1.39
N TRP A 34 -6.51 4.50 0.17
CA TRP A 34 -6.36 5.84 -0.37
C TRP A 34 -6.80 5.90 -1.83
N GLY A 35 -7.27 7.08 -2.25
CA GLY A 35 -7.57 7.36 -3.65
C GLY A 35 -7.97 8.81 -3.85
N SER A 36 -7.99 9.26 -5.10
CA SER A 36 -8.40 10.63 -5.44
C SER A 36 -9.80 10.97 -4.90
N ILE A 37 -9.98 12.16 -4.32
CA ILE A 37 -11.29 12.70 -3.92
C ILE A 37 -12.19 12.90 -5.15
N ARG A 38 -11.58 13.28 -6.28
CA ARG A 38 -12.25 13.51 -7.56
C ARG A 38 -11.59 12.61 -8.61
N PRO A 39 -11.92 11.31 -8.65
CA PRO A 39 -11.36 10.42 -9.65
C PRO A 39 -11.88 10.82 -11.05
N PRO A 40 -11.14 10.53 -12.13
CA PRO A 40 -11.57 10.85 -13.48
C PRO A 40 -12.89 10.16 -13.87
N PRO A 41 -13.59 10.64 -14.92
CA PRO A 41 -14.79 10.00 -15.43
C PRO A 41 -14.57 8.50 -15.70
N GLY A 42 -15.55 7.68 -15.33
CA GLY A 42 -15.47 6.22 -15.45
C GLY A 42 -14.92 5.48 -14.23
N TYR A 43 -14.32 6.19 -13.25
CA TYR A 43 -13.88 5.59 -11.99
C TYR A 43 -14.86 5.84 -10.84
N LYS A 44 -15.05 4.81 -10.02
CA LYS A 44 -15.83 4.91 -8.77
C LYS A 44 -15.00 5.60 -7.68
N ARG A 45 -15.69 6.18 -6.69
CA ARG A 45 -15.05 6.74 -5.47
C ARG A 45 -14.75 5.63 -4.47
N THR A 46 -13.75 4.83 -4.80
CA THR A 46 -13.24 3.70 -4.00
C THR A 46 -11.73 3.85 -3.84
N PRO A 47 -11.08 3.17 -2.88
CA PRO A 47 -9.63 3.20 -2.80
C PRO A 47 -9.01 2.63 -4.09
N SER A 48 -8.01 3.32 -4.61
CA SER A 48 -7.20 2.84 -5.74
C SER A 48 -5.86 2.27 -5.28
N VAL A 49 -5.45 2.61 -4.05
CA VAL A 49 -4.33 2.01 -3.34
C VAL A 49 -4.82 1.54 -1.99
N VAL A 50 -4.52 0.29 -1.64
CA VAL A 50 -4.91 -0.32 -0.36
C VAL A 50 -3.71 -0.89 0.37
N LEU A 51 -3.80 -0.99 1.69
CA LEU A 51 -2.85 -1.66 2.56
C LEU A 51 -3.59 -2.73 3.38
N GLU A 52 -3.01 -3.92 3.42
CA GLU A 52 -3.41 -5.04 4.26
C GLU A 52 -2.26 -5.42 5.19
N VAL A 53 -2.54 -5.53 6.49
CA VAL A 53 -1.56 -5.74 7.54
C VAL A 53 -1.75 -7.12 8.16
N ALA A 54 -0.77 -8.00 7.98
CA ALA A 54 -0.74 -9.30 8.63
C ALA A 54 0.17 -9.28 9.86
N TRP A 55 -0.44 -9.34 11.03
CA TRP A 55 0.25 -9.66 12.28
C TRP A 55 0.29 -11.17 12.56
N SER A 56 -0.88 -11.81 12.57
CA SER A 56 -1.05 -13.25 12.84
C SER A 56 -1.40 -14.07 11.60
N GLU A 57 -1.69 -13.40 10.50
CA GLU A 57 -2.32 -14.03 9.34
C GLU A 57 -1.30 -14.78 8.49
N SER A 58 -1.76 -15.83 7.82
CA SER A 58 -0.95 -16.60 6.89
C SER A 58 -0.77 -15.84 5.58
N ASP A 59 0.31 -16.14 4.85
CA ASP A 59 0.51 -15.63 3.48
C ASP A 59 -0.64 -16.03 2.56
N SER A 60 -1.29 -17.18 2.81
CA SER A 60 -2.48 -17.59 2.04
C SER A 60 -3.66 -16.63 2.22
N LYS A 61 -3.84 -16.06 3.41
CA LYS A 61 -4.89 -15.05 3.65
C LYS A 61 -4.55 -13.73 2.97
N LEU A 62 -3.32 -13.24 3.14
CA LEU A 62 -2.84 -12.04 2.44
C LEU A 62 -2.99 -12.16 0.92
N ASN A 63 -2.60 -13.30 0.34
CA ASN A 63 -2.76 -13.54 -1.10
C ASN A 63 -4.24 -13.55 -1.52
N SER A 64 -5.14 -14.04 -0.66
CA SER A 64 -6.57 -13.96 -0.93
C SER A 64 -7.11 -12.54 -0.91
N ASP A 65 -6.54 -11.69 -0.06
CA ASP A 65 -6.92 -10.28 0.02
C ASP A 65 -6.33 -9.46 -1.12
N VAL A 66 -5.09 -9.73 -1.52
CA VAL A 66 -4.49 -9.20 -2.76
C VAL A 66 -5.39 -9.50 -3.97
N ARG A 67 -5.80 -10.76 -4.15
CA ARG A 67 -6.71 -11.16 -5.24
C ARG A 67 -8.01 -10.37 -5.25
N PHE A 68 -8.63 -10.19 -4.09
CA PHE A 68 -9.87 -9.41 -3.99
C PHE A 68 -9.65 -7.95 -4.39
N TRP A 69 -8.59 -7.33 -3.90
CA TRP A 69 -8.35 -5.91 -4.14
C TRP A 69 -7.98 -5.60 -5.58
N LEU A 70 -7.17 -6.44 -6.21
CA LEU A 70 -6.71 -6.23 -7.58
C LEU A 70 -7.71 -6.70 -8.64
N ALA A 71 -8.67 -7.56 -8.29
CA ALA A 71 -9.71 -8.01 -9.21
C ALA A 71 -10.58 -6.83 -9.69
N PRO A 72 -10.68 -6.57 -11.01
CA PRO A 72 -11.45 -5.45 -11.55
C PRO A 72 -12.95 -5.50 -11.24
N GLY A 73 -13.49 -6.71 -11.06
CA GLY A 73 -14.89 -6.94 -10.68
C GLY A 73 -15.17 -6.75 -9.20
N ASP A 74 -14.13 -6.70 -8.36
CA ASP A 74 -14.23 -6.63 -6.90
C ASP A 74 -13.68 -5.29 -6.39
N GLY A 75 -12.49 -5.29 -5.78
CA GLY A 75 -11.89 -4.10 -5.21
C GLY A 75 -11.48 -3.05 -6.25
N ASN A 76 -11.07 -3.49 -7.45
CA ASN A 76 -10.58 -2.66 -8.56
C ASN A 76 -9.50 -1.65 -8.15
N ALA A 77 -8.74 -1.94 -7.09
CA ALA A 77 -7.55 -1.19 -6.73
C ALA A 77 -6.47 -1.41 -7.79
N LYS A 78 -5.59 -0.41 -7.96
CA LYS A 78 -4.46 -0.47 -8.91
C LYS A 78 -3.18 -0.95 -8.23
N THR A 79 -3.04 -0.66 -6.94
CA THR A 79 -1.96 -1.18 -6.10
C THR A 79 -2.55 -1.75 -4.80
N CYS A 80 -2.12 -2.96 -4.44
CA CYS A 80 -2.34 -3.55 -3.12
C CYS A 80 -0.99 -3.69 -2.42
N LEU A 81 -0.82 -2.99 -1.31
CA LEU A 81 0.32 -3.14 -0.42
C LEU A 81 -0.01 -4.18 0.64
N THR A 82 0.92 -5.08 0.92
CA THR A 82 0.84 -5.92 2.13
C THR A 82 1.95 -5.53 3.08
N LEU A 83 1.66 -5.49 4.37
CA LEU A 83 2.64 -5.31 5.44
C LEU A 83 2.54 -6.52 6.36
N ARG A 84 3.57 -7.35 6.36
CA ARG A 84 3.70 -8.47 7.29
C ARG A 84 4.66 -8.10 8.40
N VAL A 85 4.24 -8.35 9.63
CA VAL A 85 5.06 -8.15 10.83
C VAL A 85 5.47 -9.50 11.41
N ASP A 86 6.76 -9.69 11.67
CA ASP A 86 7.26 -10.85 12.40
C ASP A 86 7.03 -10.64 13.90
N LYS A 87 6.38 -11.59 14.57
CA LYS A 87 6.05 -11.48 16.00
C LYS A 87 7.22 -11.80 16.94
N HIS A 88 8.26 -12.45 16.42
CA HIS A 88 9.34 -13.01 17.20
C HIS A 88 10.68 -12.35 16.89
N ARG A 89 10.72 -11.51 15.86
CA ARG A 89 11.92 -10.83 15.38
C ARG A 89 11.59 -9.40 15.03
N LEU A 90 12.58 -8.53 15.17
CA LEU A 90 12.56 -7.17 14.66
C LEU A 90 12.63 -7.20 13.12
N ALA A 91 11.55 -7.63 12.47
CA ALA A 91 11.46 -7.79 11.03
C ALA A 91 10.05 -7.45 10.52
N ILE A 92 9.99 -6.66 9.45
CA ILE A 92 8.78 -6.43 8.67
C ILE A 92 9.05 -6.69 7.18
N ARG A 93 8.01 -7.11 6.46
CA ARG A 93 8.04 -7.28 5.00
C ARG A 93 6.91 -6.46 4.40
N ILE A 94 7.24 -5.58 3.45
CA ILE A 94 6.27 -4.82 2.68
C ILE A 94 6.31 -5.33 1.24
N GLU A 95 5.16 -5.66 0.67
CA GLU A 95 5.09 -6.07 -0.73
C GLU A 95 4.15 -5.15 -1.50
N ASN A 96 4.54 -4.81 -2.73
CA ASN A 96 3.71 -4.06 -3.67
C ASN A 96 3.18 -5.02 -4.74
N TRP A 97 1.86 -5.15 -4.82
CA TRP A 97 1.16 -6.00 -5.75
C TRP A 97 0.33 -5.19 -6.73
N ARG A 98 0.39 -5.55 -8.01
CA ARG A 98 -0.39 -4.92 -9.10
C ARG A 98 -0.85 -5.96 -10.09
N LEU A 99 -1.95 -5.67 -10.79
CA LEU A 99 -2.43 -6.51 -11.88
C LEU A 99 -1.54 -6.28 -13.12
N GLN A 100 -0.89 -7.33 -13.61
CA GLN A 100 -0.10 -7.32 -14.85
C GLN A 100 -0.51 -8.49 -15.74
N ASN A 101 -0.86 -8.22 -16.99
CA ASN A 101 -1.30 -9.23 -17.96
C ASN A 101 -2.43 -10.15 -17.41
N GLY A 102 -3.35 -9.59 -16.64
CA GLY A 102 -4.48 -10.32 -16.04
C GLY A 102 -4.15 -11.19 -14.83
N SER A 103 -2.91 -11.12 -14.32
CA SER A 103 -2.48 -11.84 -13.11
C SER A 103 -1.94 -10.89 -12.05
N ASP A 104 -2.16 -11.22 -10.79
CA ASP A 104 -1.59 -10.47 -9.67
C ASP A 104 -0.08 -10.71 -9.61
N HIS A 105 0.70 -9.63 -9.66
CA HIS A 105 2.15 -9.69 -9.67
C HIS A 105 2.73 -8.86 -8.53
N ARG A 106 3.64 -9.47 -7.76
CA ARG A 106 4.43 -8.76 -6.76
C ARG A 106 5.57 -8.02 -7.44
N VAL A 107 5.38 -6.73 -7.68
CA VAL A 107 6.35 -5.89 -8.39
C VAL A 107 7.53 -5.46 -7.52
N GLN A 108 7.35 -5.45 -6.20
CA GLN A 108 8.39 -5.06 -5.25
C GLN A 108 8.19 -5.80 -3.92
N MET A 109 9.30 -6.14 -3.27
CA MET A 109 9.31 -6.69 -1.92
C MET A 109 10.44 -6.04 -1.13
N ILE A 110 10.07 -5.30 -0.09
CA ILE A 110 10.96 -4.63 0.84
C ILE A 110 11.00 -5.44 2.12
N GLN A 111 12.20 -5.65 2.64
CA GLN A 111 12.40 -6.24 3.95
C GLN A 111 13.15 -5.24 4.83
N VAL A 112 12.61 -4.99 6.02
CA VAL A 112 13.28 -4.20 7.05
C VAL A 112 13.55 -5.10 8.24
N THR A 113 14.81 -5.20 8.64
CA THR A 113 15.24 -6.03 9.78
C THR A 113 16.17 -5.26 10.69
N LYS A 114 16.14 -5.53 11.99
CA LYS A 114 17.13 -5.03 12.95
C LYS A 114 17.88 -6.19 13.60
N VAL A 115 19.21 -6.17 13.47
CA VAL A 115 20.13 -7.14 14.09
C VAL A 115 21.23 -6.39 14.79
N SER A 116 21.47 -6.67 16.07
CA SER A 116 22.52 -6.01 16.88
C SER A 116 22.48 -4.48 16.78
N ASN A 117 21.27 -3.90 16.85
CA ASN A 117 20.99 -2.48 16.72
C ASN A 117 21.31 -1.84 15.36
N CYS A 118 21.61 -2.64 14.33
CA CYS A 118 21.76 -2.19 12.96
C CYS A 118 20.47 -2.49 12.18
N ILE A 119 19.85 -1.46 11.60
CA ILE A 119 18.70 -1.60 10.71
C ILE A 119 19.20 -1.82 9.29
N THR A 120 18.58 -2.76 8.58
CA THR A 120 18.80 -3.01 7.16
C THR A 120 17.47 -2.95 6.45
N VAL A 121 17.40 -2.12 5.42
CA VAL A 121 16.28 -2.04 4.48
C VAL A 121 16.77 -2.57 3.13
N THR A 122 15.97 -3.40 2.47
CA THR A 122 16.27 -3.92 1.13
C THR A 122 15.24 -3.46 0.11
N ASN A 123 15.68 -3.28 -1.14
CA ASN A 123 14.85 -2.92 -2.29
C ASN A 123 14.02 -1.63 -2.11
N ASP A 124 14.52 -0.68 -1.33
CA ASP A 124 13.95 0.65 -1.17
C ASP A 124 14.36 1.61 -2.31
N PRO A 125 13.64 2.73 -2.50
CA PRO A 125 12.41 3.17 -1.81
C PRO A 125 11.16 2.38 -2.21
N LEU A 126 10.10 2.40 -1.39
CA LEU A 126 8.78 1.92 -1.82
C LEU A 126 8.19 2.90 -2.82
N ILE A 127 7.84 2.44 -4.01
CA ILE A 127 7.29 3.28 -5.08
C ILE A 127 5.83 2.91 -5.34
N ILE A 128 4.94 3.90 -5.23
CA ILE A 128 3.54 3.81 -5.66
C ILE A 128 3.36 4.73 -6.86
N PRO A 129 2.95 4.23 -8.04
CA PRO A 129 2.82 5.06 -9.22
C PRO A 129 1.78 6.15 -9.00
N PHE A 130 2.07 7.35 -9.49
CA PHE A 130 1.13 8.46 -9.43
C PHE A 130 -0.23 8.08 -10.04
N GLN A 131 -0.18 7.45 -11.21
CA GLN A 131 -1.36 7.03 -11.96
C GLN A 131 -2.18 5.95 -11.25
N ASP A 132 -1.57 5.14 -10.37
CA ASP A 132 -2.30 4.14 -9.60
C ASP A 132 -3.10 4.82 -8.47
N LEU A 133 -2.54 5.87 -7.87
CA LEU A 133 -3.19 6.62 -6.79
C LEU A 133 -4.26 7.61 -7.29
N PHE A 134 -3.97 8.33 -8.38
CA PHE A 134 -4.84 9.38 -8.89
C PHE A 134 -5.68 8.96 -10.10
N LEU A 135 -5.44 7.77 -10.65
CA LEU A 135 -6.19 7.20 -11.79
C LEU A 135 -6.08 8.04 -13.07
N ARG A 136 -5.05 8.89 -13.16
CA ARG A 136 -4.72 9.74 -14.31
C ARG A 136 -3.21 9.89 -14.45
N ALA A 137 -2.75 10.27 -15.64
CA ALA A 137 -1.37 10.65 -15.84
C ALA A 137 -1.01 11.92 -15.03
N PRO A 138 0.25 12.09 -14.65
CA PRO A 138 0.80 13.37 -14.24
C PRO A 138 0.52 14.45 -15.30
N SER A 139 0.13 15.63 -14.84
CA SER A 139 -0.25 16.78 -15.67
C SER A 139 0.76 17.93 -15.60
N ILE A 140 1.59 17.94 -14.55
CA ILE A 140 2.65 18.92 -14.33
C ILE A 140 3.95 18.21 -13.88
N PRO A 141 5.14 18.78 -14.11
CA PRO A 141 6.41 18.14 -13.73
C PRO A 141 6.56 17.83 -12.24
N ALA A 142 5.82 18.51 -11.37
CA ALA A 142 5.85 18.26 -9.93
C ALA A 142 5.11 16.96 -9.53
N GLU A 143 4.13 16.53 -10.35
CA GLU A 143 3.41 15.28 -10.14
C GLU A 143 4.29 14.10 -10.57
N ARG A 144 4.64 13.25 -9.61
CA ARG A 144 5.54 12.11 -9.81
C ARG A 144 5.08 10.95 -8.94
N ASP A 145 5.73 9.80 -9.09
CA ASP A 145 5.45 8.65 -8.26
C ASP A 145 5.67 8.96 -6.77
N ILE A 146 4.88 8.31 -5.92
CA ILE A 146 4.92 8.49 -4.49
C ILE A 146 6.02 7.59 -3.95
N GLU A 147 7.05 8.21 -3.38
CA GLU A 147 8.19 7.51 -2.80
C GLU A 147 8.10 7.52 -1.27
N ILE A 148 8.20 6.33 -0.67
CA ILE A 148 8.48 6.19 0.76
C ILE A 148 9.97 5.84 0.88
N SER A 149 10.74 6.81 1.38
CA SER A 149 12.20 6.74 1.44
C SER A 149 12.70 5.68 2.42
N HIS A 150 13.97 5.32 2.30
CA HIS A 150 14.71 4.52 3.26
C HIS A 150 14.42 4.93 4.72
N GLN A 151 14.69 6.20 5.04
CA GLN A 151 14.50 6.75 6.38
C GLN A 151 13.04 6.64 6.86
N ALA A 152 12.07 6.84 5.97
CA ALA A 152 10.67 6.69 6.33
C ALA A 152 10.33 5.22 6.62
N LEU A 153 10.89 4.27 5.88
CA LEU A 153 10.73 2.83 6.11
C LEU A 153 11.36 2.40 7.44
N GLU A 154 12.54 2.92 7.79
CA GLU A 154 13.17 2.70 9.10
C GLU A 154 12.26 3.21 10.23
N VAL A 155 11.79 4.46 10.14
CA VAL A 155 10.90 5.07 11.15
C VAL A 155 9.59 4.28 11.29
N ILE A 156 9.04 3.76 10.19
CA ILE A 156 7.85 2.90 10.23
C ILE A 156 8.15 1.59 10.97
N ALA A 157 9.28 0.94 10.66
CA ALA A 157 9.67 -0.32 11.28
C ALA A 157 9.92 -0.16 12.79
N GLU A 158 10.66 0.88 13.20
CA GLU A 158 10.91 1.17 14.61
C GLU A 158 9.61 1.39 15.39
N LYS A 159 8.69 2.19 14.86
CA LYS A 159 7.37 2.39 15.51
C LYS A 159 6.58 1.10 15.64
N ILE A 160 6.66 0.21 14.65
CA ILE A 160 6.00 -1.09 14.75
C ILE A 160 6.64 -1.92 15.86
N TRP A 161 7.97 -1.98 15.92
CA TRP A 161 8.75 -2.72 16.92
C TRP A 161 8.52 -2.22 18.35
N ASP A 162 8.46 -0.90 18.54
CA ASP A 162 8.09 -0.28 19.82
C ASP A 162 6.72 -0.77 20.30
N VAL A 163 5.74 -0.85 19.38
CA VAL A 163 4.40 -1.38 19.69
C VAL A 163 4.42 -2.88 20.00
N GLN A 164 5.36 -3.66 19.43
CA GLN A 164 5.54 -5.07 19.81
C GLN A 164 6.17 -5.23 21.20
N GLY A 165 6.78 -4.18 21.75
CA GLY A 165 7.47 -4.19 23.03
C GLY A 165 8.93 -4.68 22.97
N PHE A 166 9.61 -4.50 21.83
CA PHE A 166 11.05 -4.73 21.72
C PHE A 166 11.89 -3.53 22.17
#